data_AF-A0A5J4N3K2-F1
#
_entry.id   AF-A0A5J4N3K2-F1
#
_cell.length_a   1.000
_cell.length_b   1.000
_cell.length_c   1.000
_cell.angle_alpha   90.00
_cell.angle_beta   90.00
_cell.angle_gamma   90.00
#
_symmetry.space_group_name_H-M   'P 1'
#
loop_
_entity.id
_entity.type
_entity.pdbx_description
1 polymer ?
#
loop_
_entity_poly.entity_id
_entity_poly.type
_entity_poly.pdbx_seq_one_letter_code
_entity_poly.pdbx_strand_id
1 'polypeptide(L)'
;LSTTASLLTAGPKRSDDLSLQWKRRTILTTEATFPHLRRRLEVVDMQETDLCPIDAAIDAISCKNQELRTYIDRVPMSSTSTNSRSGGTQRRIRAQPETNTQSGSREPTNIPFLMDMHLQGALLTTVNAGPMAYAEAFLKLENQINFPSEKVARLRELFL
;
A
#
# COMPACT_ATOMS: atom_id res chain seq x y z
N LEU A 1 -1.10 -0.19 -30.82
CA LEU A 1 -1.60 -1.48 -30.30
C LEU A 1 -3.11 -1.39 -30.12
N SER A 2 -3.88 -2.26 -30.77
CA SER A 2 -5.36 -2.24 -30.69
C SER A 2 -5.81 -2.74 -29.32
N THR A 3 -6.73 -2.03 -28.65
CA THR A 3 -7.35 -2.38 -27.36
C THR A 3 -7.88 -3.83 -27.30
N THR A 4 -8.19 -4.41 -28.46
CA THR A 4 -8.70 -5.77 -28.60
C THR A 4 -7.64 -6.87 -28.43
N ALA A 5 -6.35 -6.60 -28.66
CA ALA A 5 -5.30 -7.63 -28.60
C ALA A 5 -5.01 -8.11 -27.16
N SER A 6 -4.99 -7.19 -26.19
CA SER A 6 -4.76 -7.52 -24.77
C SER A 6 -5.91 -8.33 -24.14
N LEU A 7 -7.14 -8.19 -24.65
CA LEU A 7 -8.31 -8.95 -24.19
C LEU A 7 -8.37 -10.37 -24.78
N LEU A 8 -7.68 -10.62 -25.88
CA LEU A 8 -7.72 -11.89 -26.63
C LEU A 8 -6.50 -12.78 -26.40
N THR A 9 -5.42 -12.24 -25.86
CA THR A 9 -4.25 -13.06 -25.54
C THR A 9 -4.58 -13.99 -24.39
N ALA A 10 -4.26 -15.28 -24.52
CA ALA A 10 -4.53 -16.29 -23.49
C ALA A 10 -3.83 -15.87 -22.19
N GLY A 11 -4.62 -15.27 -21.30
CA GLY A 11 -4.16 -14.75 -20.02
C GLY A 11 -4.27 -15.81 -18.95
N PRO A 12 -3.45 -15.69 -17.88
CA PRO A 12 -3.68 -16.46 -16.68
C PRO A 12 -5.15 -16.34 -16.25
N LYS A 13 -5.81 -17.49 -16.03
CA LYS A 13 -7.25 -17.52 -15.72
C LYS A 13 -7.50 -16.86 -14.37
N ARG A 14 -8.53 -16.01 -14.30
CA ARG A 14 -9.08 -15.54 -13.03
C ARG A 14 -9.54 -16.77 -12.24
N SER A 15 -9.09 -16.86 -10.99
CA SER A 15 -9.46 -17.91 -10.04
C SER A 15 -9.89 -17.24 -8.74
N ASP A 16 -10.91 -17.78 -8.08
CA ASP A 16 -11.27 -17.38 -6.71
C ASP A 16 -10.44 -18.16 -5.66
N ASP A 17 -9.78 -19.26 -6.06
CA ASP A 17 -8.75 -19.95 -5.27
C ASP A 17 -7.39 -19.27 -5.47
N LEU A 18 -6.84 -18.74 -4.38
CA LEU A 18 -5.56 -18.04 -4.33
C LEU A 18 -4.39 -18.92 -4.77
N SER A 19 -4.45 -20.23 -4.53
CA SER A 19 -3.39 -21.18 -4.90
C SER A 19 -3.24 -21.30 -6.42
N LEU A 20 -4.30 -20.95 -7.16
CA LEU A 20 -4.38 -20.99 -8.61
C LEU A 20 -4.45 -19.59 -9.23
N GLN A 21 -4.43 -18.53 -8.42
CA GLN A 21 -4.62 -17.18 -8.90
C GLN A 21 -3.31 -16.59 -9.45
N TRP A 22 -3.23 -16.49 -10.77
CA TRP A 22 -2.13 -15.83 -11.45
C TRP A 22 -2.39 -14.33 -11.64
N LYS A 23 -1.32 -13.57 -11.91
CA LYS A 23 -1.41 -12.12 -12.18
C LYS A 23 -0.54 -11.73 -13.38
N ARG A 24 -1.09 -11.03 -14.37
CA ARG A 24 -0.33 -10.39 -15.46
C ARG A 24 -0.06 -8.93 -15.13
N ARG A 25 1.21 -8.52 -15.13
CA ARG A 25 1.64 -7.12 -14.96
C ARG A 25 2.06 -6.56 -16.32
N THR A 26 1.33 -5.55 -16.80
CA THR A 26 1.67 -4.78 -18.01
C THR A 26 2.24 -3.43 -17.61
N ILE A 27 3.48 -3.14 -18.05
CA ILE A 27 4.18 -1.87 -17.83
C ILE A 27 4.20 -1.11 -19.16
N LEU A 28 3.68 0.10 -19.16
CA LEU A 28 3.65 0.99 -20.31
C LEU A 28 4.63 2.14 -20.10
N THR A 29 5.55 2.32 -21.04
CA THR A 29 6.48 3.46 -21.03
C THR A 29 5.97 4.51 -22.00
N THR A 30 5.80 5.73 -21.54
CA THR A 30 5.38 6.86 -22.36
C THR A 30 6.57 7.60 -22.98
N GLU A 31 6.34 8.31 -24.09
CA GLU A 31 7.34 9.13 -24.78
C GLU A 31 8.02 10.21 -23.91
N ALA A 32 7.36 10.62 -22.82
CA ALA A 32 7.86 11.58 -21.82
C ALA A 32 7.29 11.26 -20.41
N THR A 33 7.69 12.04 -19.40
CA THR A 33 7.27 11.87 -18.00
C THR A 33 6.15 12.82 -17.60
N PHE A 34 5.28 12.41 -16.67
CA PHE A 34 4.31 13.29 -16.00
C PHE A 34 4.93 13.96 -14.75
N PRO A 35 4.63 15.24 -14.46
CA PRO A 35 3.72 16.14 -15.17
C PRO A 35 4.30 16.62 -16.53
N HIS A 36 3.45 16.79 -17.53
CA HIS A 36 3.85 17.25 -18.86
C HIS A 36 2.87 18.32 -19.39
N LEU A 37 3.30 19.12 -20.39
CA LEU A 37 2.45 20.14 -21.00
C LEU A 37 1.22 19.52 -21.69
N ARG A 38 1.41 18.39 -22.38
CA ARG A 38 0.33 17.56 -22.93
C ARG A 38 -0.26 16.68 -21.84
N ARG A 39 -1.60 16.61 -21.80
CA ARG A 39 -2.35 15.71 -20.89
C ARG A 39 -2.39 14.26 -21.35
N ARG A 40 -1.85 13.96 -22.54
CA ARG A 40 -1.78 12.63 -23.15
C ARG A 40 -0.42 12.48 -23.82
N LEU A 41 0.26 11.40 -23.50
CA LEU A 41 1.55 11.02 -24.04
C LEU A 41 1.39 9.67 -24.74
N GLU A 42 2.06 9.50 -25.88
CA GLU A 42 2.06 8.21 -26.57
C GLU A 42 2.82 7.15 -25.77
N VAL A 43 2.33 5.91 -25.81
CA VAL A 43 3.03 4.74 -25.26
C VAL A 43 4.04 4.26 -26.29
N VAL A 44 5.32 4.32 -25.96
CA VAL A 44 6.44 3.95 -26.84
C VAL A 44 6.98 2.55 -26.57
N ASP A 45 6.75 2.01 -25.38
CA ASP A 45 7.14 0.63 -25.03
C ASP A 45 6.08 -0.03 -24.13
N MET A 46 5.97 -1.35 -24.25
CA MET A 46 5.04 -2.21 -23.50
C MET A 46 5.75 -3.50 -23.11
N GLN A 47 5.80 -3.77 -21.80
CA GLN A 47 6.37 -4.99 -21.23
C GLN A 47 5.31 -5.74 -20.44
N GLU A 48 5.19 -7.05 -20.65
CA GLU A 48 4.26 -7.90 -19.91
C GLU A 48 5.02 -8.97 -19.11
N THR A 49 4.59 -9.21 -17.87
CA THR A 49 5.16 -10.24 -17.00
C THR A 49 4.05 -11.00 -16.29
N ASP A 50 4.02 -12.32 -16.46
CA ASP A 50 3.10 -13.20 -15.75
C ASP A 50 3.73 -13.68 -14.43
N LEU A 51 3.03 -13.41 -13.34
CA LEU A 51 3.38 -13.81 -11.98
C LEU A 51 2.56 -15.04 -11.62
N CYS A 52 3.26 -16.09 -11.21
CA CYS A 52 2.62 -17.31 -10.72
C CYS A 52 1.94 -17.06 -9.37
N PRO A 53 1.09 -17.98 -8.88
CA PRO A 53 0.26 -17.72 -7.71
C PRO A 53 1.01 -17.27 -6.45
N ILE A 54 2.16 -17.89 -6.16
CA ILE A 54 2.97 -17.48 -5.00
C ILE A 54 3.64 -16.11 -5.20
N ASP A 55 4.02 -15.75 -6.43
CA ASP A 55 4.57 -14.42 -6.72
C ASP A 55 3.49 -13.34 -6.64
N ALA A 56 2.29 -13.66 -7.10
CA ALA A 56 1.12 -12.80 -6.97
C ALA A 56 0.77 -12.57 -5.48
N ALA A 57 0.87 -13.61 -4.64
CA ALA A 57 0.68 -13.51 -3.19
C ALA A 57 1.74 -12.62 -2.52
N ILE A 58 3.02 -12.83 -2.83
CA ILE A 58 4.14 -12.01 -2.32
C ILE A 58 3.92 -10.53 -2.66
N ASP A 59 3.58 -10.24 -3.91
CA ASP A 59 3.32 -8.88 -4.35
C ASP A 59 2.12 -8.25 -3.63
N ALA A 60 1.01 -8.99 -3.48
CA ALA A 60 -0.18 -8.52 -2.79
C ALA A 60 0.10 -8.17 -1.32
N ILE A 61 0.76 -9.06 -0.57
CA ILE A 61 1.10 -8.83 0.83
C ILE A 61 2.13 -7.71 0.97
N SER A 62 3.16 -7.68 0.11
CA SER A 62 4.17 -6.61 0.12
C SER A 62 3.56 -5.24 -0.15
N CYS A 63 2.67 -5.15 -1.15
CA CYS A 63 1.96 -3.92 -1.49
C CYS A 63 1.09 -3.44 -0.31
N LYS A 64 0.34 -4.35 0.32
CA LYS A 64 -0.47 -4.01 1.49
C LYS A 64 0.38 -3.53 2.66
N ASN A 65 1.50 -4.20 2.94
CA ASN A 65 2.43 -3.78 3.99
C ASN A 65 3.03 -2.40 3.71
N GLN A 66 3.40 -2.12 2.46
CA GLN A 66 3.91 -0.80 2.07
C GLN A 66 2.84 0.27 2.25
N GLU A 67 1.61 0.03 1.79
CA GLU A 67 0.47 0.92 1.97
C GLU A 67 0.27 1.26 3.45
N LEU A 68 0.18 0.25 4.32
CA LEU A 68 0.03 0.46 5.76
C LEU A 68 1.18 1.28 6.36
N ARG A 69 2.44 0.99 5.97
CA ARG A 69 3.62 1.77 6.41
C ARG A 69 3.51 3.25 6.03
N THR A 70 3.05 3.57 4.82
CA THR A 70 2.91 4.97 4.41
C THR A 70 1.98 5.78 5.29
N TYR A 71 0.98 5.13 5.91
CA TYR A 71 0.07 5.82 6.81
C TYR A 71 0.59 5.87 8.25
N ILE A 72 1.29 4.83 8.73
CA ILE A 72 1.98 4.84 10.03
C ILE A 72 2.93 6.04 10.12
N ASP A 73 3.75 6.25 9.09
CA ASP A 73 4.73 7.36 9.06
C ASP A 73 4.07 8.75 9.10
N ARG A 74 2.79 8.83 8.72
CA ARG A 74 2.00 10.07 8.70
C ARG A 74 1.26 10.33 9.99
N VAL A 75 1.16 9.36 10.91
CA VAL A 75 0.54 9.58 12.22
C VAL A 75 1.55 10.34 13.10
N PRO A 76 1.33 11.62 13.44
CA PRO A 76 2.17 12.28 14.42
C PRO A 76 1.96 11.55 15.75
N MET A 77 2.98 10.82 16.20
CA MET A 77 3.02 10.27 17.55
C MET A 77 2.83 11.44 18.51
N SER A 78 1.64 11.61 19.09
CA SER A 78 1.46 12.51 20.20
C SER A 78 2.30 11.91 21.33
N SER A 79 3.52 12.41 21.50
CA SER A 79 4.26 12.18 22.73
C SER A 79 3.36 12.71 23.84
N THR A 80 2.78 11.79 24.59
CA THR A 80 2.26 12.08 25.92
C THR A 80 3.47 12.54 26.71
N SER A 81 3.76 13.84 26.63
CA SER A 81 4.62 14.54 27.55
C SER A 81 3.98 14.33 28.91
N THR A 82 4.53 13.39 29.68
CA THR A 82 4.21 13.22 31.09
C THR A 82 4.54 14.53 31.79
N ASN A 83 3.51 15.33 31.98
CA ASN A 83 3.57 16.65 32.57
C ASN A 83 3.95 16.49 34.05
N SER A 84 5.25 16.59 34.38
CA SER A 84 5.70 16.75 35.75
C SER A 84 5.19 18.11 36.26
N ARG A 85 4.13 18.07 37.06
CA ARG A 85 3.59 19.21 37.78
C ARG A 85 4.68 19.84 38.67
N SER A 86 5.21 20.98 38.27
CA SER A 86 5.84 21.94 39.18
C SER A 86 5.15 23.29 38.97
N GLY A 87 4.18 23.58 39.84
CA GLY A 87 3.48 24.85 39.86
C GLY A 87 4.29 25.93 40.57
N GLY A 88 4.20 27.16 40.05
CA GLY A 88 4.33 28.38 40.86
C GLY A 88 5.17 29.51 40.27
N THR A 89 4.47 30.59 39.88
CA THR A 89 4.87 32.03 39.93
C THR A 89 5.06 32.80 38.60
N GLN A 90 3.93 33.33 38.11
CA GLN A 90 3.64 34.74 37.71
C GLN A 90 4.66 35.64 36.98
N ARG A 91 4.22 36.22 35.83
CA ARG A 91 4.24 37.67 35.40
C ARG A 91 3.88 37.76 33.89
N ARG A 92 2.70 38.25 33.47
CA ARG A 92 2.23 39.64 33.20
C ARG A 92 2.74 40.29 31.88
N ILE A 93 1.81 40.38 30.90
CA ILE A 93 1.52 41.41 29.85
C ILE A 93 2.60 41.77 28.80
N ARG A 94 2.26 41.62 27.50
CA ARG A 94 2.10 42.74 26.51
C ARG A 94 1.60 42.23 25.16
N ALA A 95 0.61 42.92 24.59
CA ALA A 95 0.15 42.75 23.21
C ALA A 95 1.10 43.45 22.23
N GLN A 96 1.46 42.77 21.14
CA GLN A 96 2.01 43.34 19.92
C GLN A 96 1.28 42.74 18.71
N PRO A 97 0.95 43.53 17.68
CA PRO A 97 0.35 43.02 16.44
C PRO A 97 1.48 42.62 15.49
N GLU A 98 1.76 41.32 15.38
CA GLU A 98 2.70 40.81 14.39
C GLU A 98 1.93 40.53 13.09
N THR A 99 2.16 41.36 12.07
CA THR A 99 1.83 41.06 10.68
C THR A 99 2.66 39.86 10.25
N ASN A 100 2.03 38.71 10.00
CA ASN A 100 2.75 37.60 9.37
C ASN A 100 1.87 36.88 8.34
N THR A 101 2.32 36.99 7.10
CA THR A 101 1.86 36.23 5.93
C THR A 101 1.87 34.74 6.25
N GLN A 102 0.70 34.16 6.54
CA GLN A 102 0.52 32.72 6.65
C GLN A 102 0.05 32.15 5.30
N SER A 103 1.01 31.98 4.39
CA SER A 103 0.96 30.91 3.40
C SER A 103 1.36 29.61 4.10
N GLY A 104 0.38 28.86 4.57
CA GLY A 104 0.60 27.56 5.21
C GLY A 104 -0.72 26.84 5.25
N SER A 105 -0.93 25.98 4.25
CA SER A 105 -2.09 25.11 4.08
C SER A 105 -2.49 24.46 5.41
N ARG A 106 -3.63 24.89 5.95
CA ARG A 106 -4.37 24.13 6.95
C ARG A 106 -4.93 22.90 6.25
N GLU A 107 -4.19 21.81 6.24
CA GLU A 107 -4.79 20.50 5.98
C GLU A 107 -5.04 19.83 7.33
N PRO A 108 -6.28 19.83 7.84
CA PRO A 108 -6.67 18.93 8.91
C PRO A 108 -6.75 17.54 8.29
N THR A 109 -5.61 16.89 8.08
CA THR A 109 -5.60 15.52 7.61
C THR A 109 -6.33 14.68 8.66
N ASN A 110 -7.49 14.12 8.29
CA ASN A 110 -8.24 13.10 9.03
C ASN A 110 -7.43 11.78 9.08
N ILE A 111 -6.17 11.87 9.53
CA ILE A 111 -5.20 10.77 9.58
C ILE A 111 -5.76 9.61 10.41
N PRO A 112 -6.43 9.83 11.57
CA PRO A 112 -6.99 8.73 12.35
C PRO A 112 -8.02 7.90 11.56
N PHE A 113 -8.95 8.55 10.85
CA PHE A 113 -9.99 7.84 10.08
C PHE A 113 -9.43 7.08 8.87
N LEU A 114 -8.40 7.61 8.22
CA LEU A 114 -7.74 6.92 7.11
C LEU A 114 -6.98 5.69 7.61
N MET A 115 -6.24 5.81 8.72
CA MET A 115 -5.59 4.68 9.37
C MET A 115 -6.59 3.58 9.71
N ASP A 116 -7.68 3.93 10.37
CA ASP A 116 -8.71 2.96 10.79
C ASP A 116 -9.33 2.25 9.59
N MET A 117 -9.65 2.99 8.51
CA MET A 117 -10.18 2.42 7.27
C MET A 117 -9.22 1.40 6.64
N HIS A 118 -7.94 1.75 6.49
CA HIS A 118 -6.94 0.85 5.89
C HIS A 118 -6.65 -0.37 6.77
N LEU A 119 -6.63 -0.19 8.09
CA LEU A 119 -6.40 -1.26 9.04
C LEU A 119 -7.58 -2.24 9.09
N GLN A 120 -8.82 -1.74 9.12
CA GLN A 120 -10.02 -2.57 9.08
C GLN A 120 -10.06 -3.39 7.77
N GLY A 121 -9.75 -2.77 6.63
CA GLY A 121 -9.68 -3.45 5.34
C GLY A 121 -8.53 -4.45 5.20
N ALA A 122 -7.52 -4.42 6.08
CA ALA A 122 -6.41 -5.36 6.08
C ALA A 122 -6.62 -6.53 7.05
N LEU A 123 -7.14 -6.26 8.25
CA LEU A 123 -7.23 -7.25 9.34
C LEU A 123 -8.62 -7.88 9.47
N LEU A 124 -9.68 -7.12 9.16
CA LEU A 124 -11.07 -7.51 9.39
C LEU A 124 -11.82 -7.63 8.05
N THR A 125 -11.19 -8.25 7.06
CA THR A 125 -11.81 -8.47 5.75
C THR A 125 -13.03 -9.38 5.88
N THR A 126 -14.19 -8.89 5.46
CA THR A 126 -15.45 -9.65 5.51
C THR A 126 -15.97 -10.09 4.15
N VAL A 127 -15.49 -9.44 3.07
CA VAL A 127 -15.93 -9.72 1.69
C VAL A 127 -14.90 -10.53 0.93
N ASN A 128 -13.62 -10.16 1.05
CA ASN A 128 -12.50 -10.87 0.42
C ASN A 128 -11.85 -11.84 1.42
N ALA A 129 -11.11 -12.82 0.91
CA ALA A 129 -10.48 -13.89 1.71
C ALA A 129 -9.42 -13.40 2.73
N GLY A 130 -8.89 -12.18 2.57
CA GLY A 130 -7.96 -11.57 3.51
C GLY A 130 -6.53 -12.14 3.48
N PRO A 131 -5.63 -11.64 4.33
CA PRO A 131 -4.22 -12.05 4.35
C PRO A 131 -4.03 -13.49 4.82
N MET A 132 -4.88 -13.99 5.73
CA MET A 132 -4.79 -15.36 6.24
C MET A 132 -5.03 -16.41 5.15
N ALA A 133 -5.88 -16.12 4.15
CA ALA A 133 -6.09 -17.05 3.05
C ALA A 133 -4.81 -17.30 2.22
N TYR A 134 -3.93 -16.30 2.09
CA TYR A 134 -2.61 -16.49 1.48
C TYR A 134 -1.70 -17.36 2.37
N ALA A 135 -1.71 -17.13 3.69
CA ALA A 135 -0.95 -17.97 4.62
C ALA A 135 -1.44 -19.43 4.57
N GLU A 136 -2.75 -19.66 4.46
CA GLU A 136 -3.31 -20.99 4.33
C GLU A 136 -2.95 -21.66 2.99
N ALA A 137 -3.02 -20.93 1.89
CA ALA A 137 -2.69 -21.45 0.57
C ALA A 137 -1.21 -21.83 0.44
N PHE A 138 -0.29 -20.98 0.94
CA PHE A 138 1.14 -21.10 0.62
C PHE A 138 2.04 -21.47 1.80
N LEU A 139 1.62 -21.23 3.05
CA LEU A 139 2.46 -21.45 4.25
C LEU A 139 2.05 -22.69 5.06
N LYS A 140 0.94 -23.37 4.75
CA LYS A 140 0.62 -24.68 5.36
C LYS A 140 1.65 -25.73 4.96
N LEU A 141 2.07 -26.55 5.92
CA LEU A 141 3.17 -27.52 5.75
C LEU A 141 2.94 -28.49 4.57
N GLU A 142 1.69 -28.90 4.36
CA GLU A 142 1.25 -29.75 3.25
C GLU A 142 1.46 -29.11 1.87
N ASN A 143 1.28 -27.79 1.76
CA ASN A 143 1.34 -27.06 0.50
C ASN A 143 2.76 -26.57 0.18
N GLN A 144 3.61 -26.36 1.19
CA GLN A 144 4.97 -25.84 1.01
C GLN A 144 5.83 -26.69 0.06
N ILE A 145 5.54 -28.00 -0.04
CA ILE A 145 6.24 -28.93 -0.95
C ILE A 145 6.02 -28.55 -2.42
N ASN A 146 4.90 -27.91 -2.75
CA ASN A 146 4.53 -27.56 -4.12
C ASN A 146 5.15 -26.24 -4.61
N PHE A 147 5.87 -25.52 -3.75
CA PHE A 147 6.40 -24.19 -4.05
C PHE A 147 7.90 -24.09 -3.74
N PRO A 148 8.65 -23.23 -4.46
CA PRO A 148 10.06 -22.98 -4.15
C PRO A 148 10.23 -22.47 -2.71
N SER A 149 11.13 -23.12 -1.95
CA SER A 149 11.37 -22.82 -0.53
C SER A 149 11.79 -21.37 -0.29
N GLU A 150 12.57 -20.79 -1.20
CA GLU A 150 12.97 -19.37 -1.18
C GLU A 150 11.75 -18.44 -1.20
N LYS A 151 10.78 -18.71 -2.09
CA LYS A 151 9.56 -17.89 -2.21
C LYS A 151 8.63 -18.06 -1.02
N VAL A 152 8.52 -19.28 -0.49
CA VAL A 152 7.77 -19.57 0.75
C VAL A 152 8.39 -18.83 1.94
N ALA A 153 9.72 -18.87 2.08
CA ALA A 153 10.43 -18.14 3.11
C ALA A 153 10.21 -16.63 2.97
N ARG A 154 10.30 -16.10 1.74
CA ARG A 154 10.05 -14.69 1.47
C ARG A 154 8.63 -14.27 1.82
N LEU A 155 7.63 -15.06 1.45
CA LEU A 155 6.24 -14.77 1.81
C LEU A 155 6.07 -14.80 3.32
N ARG A 156 6.67 -15.78 4.02
CA ARG A 156 6.64 -15.87 5.48
C ARG A 156 7.24 -14.63 6.15
N GLU A 157 8.37 -14.13 5.67
CA GLU A 157 8.98 -12.89 6.17
C GLU A 157 8.04 -11.69 6.07
N LEU A 158 7.18 -11.62 5.05
CA LEU A 158 6.24 -10.51 4.90
C LEU A 158 5.09 -10.54 5.93
N PHE A 159 4.85 -11.68 6.58
CA PHE A 159 3.85 -11.80 7.65
C PHE A 159 4.40 -11.49 9.05
N LEU A 160 5.73 -11.33 9.18
CA LEU A 160 6.41 -11.02 10.44
C LEU A 160 6.67 -9.51 10.57
#